data_AF-A0A9W8TVT0-F1
#
_entry.id   AF-A0A9W8TVT0-F1
#
_cell.length_a   1.000
_cell.length_b   1.000
_cell.length_c   1.000
_cell.angle_alpha   90.00
_cell.angle_beta   90.00
_cell.angle_gamma   90.00
#
_symmetry.space_group_name_H-M   'P 1'
#
loop_
_entity.id
_entity.type
_entity.pdbx_description
1 polymer ?
#
loop_
_entity_poly.entity_id
_entity_poly.type
_entity_poly.pdbx_seq_one_letter_code
_entity_poly.pdbx_strand_id
1 'polypeptide(L)'
;TQQTNITDFRSYSPIDDAVAEAFETGEGPGPTDLTRYRLHFGNGYHKSRWNKVIIANMLTFTADRKGMYRIEGDIDNETLKAFFSDFIKEAQTSWARYSRRINKDDNLESSQEAKERADQYSELHKESCRINGRKHAKLARRKLGVSLLESTLPPSASPIDLTKLHQTQQVLDSLGHEGMSSEESDNEGGFRVTIPHYRRRIVSQMMSDLD
;
A
#
# COMPACT_ATOMS: atom_id res chain seq x y z
N THR A 1 7.85 -16.60 -11.72
CA THR A 1 7.92 -16.84 -10.24
C THR A 1 6.54 -17.26 -9.75
N GLN A 2 6.36 -18.15 -8.75
CA GLN A 2 5.01 -18.54 -8.27
C GLN A 2 4.40 -17.46 -7.33
N GLN A 3 4.17 -16.25 -7.86
CA GLN A 3 3.53 -15.17 -7.11
C GLN A 3 2.03 -15.17 -7.40
N THR A 4 1.21 -15.25 -6.35
CA THR A 4 -0.25 -15.26 -6.46
C THR A 4 -0.86 -13.87 -6.66
N ASN A 5 -0.11 -12.81 -6.31
CA ASN A 5 -0.47 -11.41 -6.51
C ASN A 5 0.80 -10.59 -6.82
N ILE A 6 0.69 -9.58 -7.68
CA ILE A 6 1.74 -8.61 -8.04
C ILE A 6 2.41 -7.90 -6.84
N THR A 7 1.74 -7.88 -5.68
CA THR A 7 2.23 -7.24 -4.45
C THR A 7 2.79 -8.25 -3.44
N ASP A 8 2.80 -9.54 -3.78
CA ASP A 8 3.18 -10.63 -2.89
C ASP A 8 4.60 -11.13 -3.20
N PHE A 9 5.58 -10.44 -2.62
CA PHE A 9 7.00 -10.72 -2.82
C PHE A 9 7.58 -11.72 -1.83
N ARG A 10 6.73 -12.53 -1.17
CA ARG A 10 7.14 -13.53 -0.16
C ARG A 10 8.18 -14.53 -0.68
N SER A 11 8.01 -14.98 -1.93
CA SER A 11 8.89 -15.92 -2.60
C SER A 11 9.87 -15.25 -3.56
N TYR A 12 9.90 -13.92 -3.58
CA TYR A 12 10.76 -13.18 -4.50
C TYR A 12 12.22 -13.31 -4.09
N SER A 13 13.06 -13.63 -5.07
CA SER A 13 14.50 -13.65 -4.90
C SER A 13 15.09 -12.44 -5.64
N PRO A 14 15.45 -11.35 -4.94
CA PRO A 14 16.13 -10.22 -5.56
C PRO A 14 17.48 -10.64 -6.16
N ILE A 15 18.06 -9.78 -6.99
CA ILE A 15 19.45 -9.97 -7.41
C ILE A 15 20.36 -9.84 -6.18
N ASP A 16 21.49 -10.56 -6.21
CA ASP A 16 22.50 -10.50 -5.15
C ASP A 16 23.10 -9.09 -5.06
N ASP A 17 23.30 -8.60 -3.83
CA ASP A 17 23.85 -7.28 -3.55
C ASP A 17 25.25 -7.14 -4.20
N ALA A 18 26.09 -8.17 -4.18
CA ALA A 18 27.41 -8.13 -4.80
C ALA A 18 27.34 -7.93 -6.33
N VAL A 19 26.32 -8.50 -6.98
CA VAL A 19 26.11 -8.32 -8.43
C VAL A 19 25.64 -6.90 -8.73
N ALA A 20 24.68 -6.39 -7.93
CA ALA A 20 24.19 -5.02 -8.08
C ALA A 20 25.30 -3.99 -7.81
N GLU A 21 26.14 -4.20 -6.80
CA GLU A 21 27.28 -3.35 -6.44
C GLU A 21 28.37 -3.38 -7.51
N ALA A 22 28.74 -4.55 -8.02
CA ALA A 22 29.71 -4.65 -9.12
C ALA A 22 29.23 -3.90 -10.37
N PHE A 23 27.93 -3.92 -10.66
CA PHE A 23 27.37 -3.11 -11.75
C PHE A 23 27.39 -1.60 -11.44
N GLU A 24 27.16 -1.21 -10.18
CA GLU A 24 27.23 0.18 -9.75
C GLU A 24 28.64 0.76 -9.98
N THR A 25 29.69 -0.01 -9.65
CA THR A 25 31.10 0.36 -9.84
C THR A 25 31.62 0.16 -11.27
N GLY A 26 30.86 -0.51 -12.14
CA GLY A 26 31.22 -0.78 -13.52
C GLY A 26 32.15 -1.99 -13.70
N GLU A 27 32.37 -2.78 -12.64
CA GLU A 27 33.18 -3.99 -12.63
C GLU A 27 32.39 -5.25 -13.03
N GLY A 28 31.06 -5.19 -12.96
CA GLY A 28 30.14 -6.29 -13.28
C GLY A 28 29.19 -5.99 -14.44
N PRO A 29 28.60 -7.03 -15.05
CA PRO A 29 27.61 -6.86 -16.10
C PRO A 29 26.31 -6.26 -15.53
N GLY A 30 25.61 -5.48 -16.35
CA GLY A 30 24.25 -5.04 -16.04
C GLY A 30 23.20 -6.15 -16.19
N PRO A 31 21.92 -5.80 -16.02
CA PRO A 31 20.81 -6.73 -16.26
C PRO A 31 20.89 -7.36 -17.66
N THR A 32 20.75 -8.68 -17.73
CA THR A 32 20.70 -9.48 -18.97
C THR A 32 19.27 -9.92 -19.25
N ASP A 33 19.00 -10.64 -20.33
CA ASP A 33 17.65 -11.14 -20.63
C ASP A 33 17.06 -12.00 -19.50
N LEU A 34 17.88 -12.77 -18.81
CA LEU A 34 17.47 -13.62 -17.68
C LEU A 34 17.19 -12.82 -16.39
N THR A 35 17.77 -11.63 -16.25
CA THR A 35 17.63 -10.77 -15.06
C THR A 35 16.95 -9.44 -15.38
N ARG A 36 16.33 -9.34 -16.56
CA ARG A 36 15.81 -8.11 -17.17
C ARG A 36 14.81 -7.35 -16.30
N TYR A 37 14.08 -8.06 -15.45
CA TYR A 37 13.11 -7.54 -14.49
C TYR A 37 13.40 -7.92 -13.04
N ARG A 38 14.60 -8.43 -12.75
CA ARG A 38 15.00 -8.82 -11.40
C ARG A 38 15.52 -7.60 -10.63
N LEU A 39 14.83 -7.24 -9.57
CA LEU A 39 15.07 -6.06 -8.73
C LEU A 39 16.17 -6.34 -7.70
N HIS A 40 16.88 -5.27 -7.35
CA HIS A 40 17.78 -5.21 -6.20
C HIS A 40 17.02 -4.62 -5.01
N PHE A 41 17.09 -5.26 -3.84
CA PHE A 41 16.40 -4.83 -2.60
C PHE A 41 17.34 -4.56 -1.42
N GLY A 42 18.65 -4.65 -1.64
CA GLY A 42 19.67 -4.33 -0.65
C GLY A 42 19.72 -2.85 -0.30
N ASN A 43 20.76 -2.47 0.44
CA ASN A 43 20.91 -1.10 0.92
C ASN A 43 20.99 -0.11 -0.26
N GLY A 44 20.24 0.99 -0.15
CA GLY A 44 20.22 2.01 -1.19
C GLY A 44 19.48 1.60 -2.48
N TYR A 45 18.65 0.56 -2.46
CA TYR A 45 17.91 0.08 -3.65
C TYR A 45 17.20 1.18 -4.46
N HIS A 46 16.68 2.20 -3.79
CA HIS A 46 15.97 3.34 -4.41
C HIS A 46 16.87 4.22 -5.29
N LYS A 47 18.18 4.23 -5.05
CA LYS A 47 19.19 4.98 -5.82
C LYS A 47 20.01 4.11 -6.77
N SER A 48 19.93 2.78 -6.60
CA SER A 48 20.71 1.80 -7.35
C SER A 48 20.56 1.97 -8.86
N ARG A 49 21.70 2.03 -9.57
CA ARG A 49 21.79 2.04 -11.02
C ARG A 49 21.17 0.78 -11.63
N TRP A 50 21.26 -0.36 -10.93
CA TRP A 50 20.58 -1.59 -11.33
C TRP A 50 19.08 -1.37 -11.49
N ASN A 51 18.41 -0.90 -10.44
CA ASN A 51 16.96 -0.67 -10.46
C ASN A 51 16.55 0.42 -11.46
N LYS A 52 17.39 1.44 -11.70
CA LYS A 52 17.14 2.43 -12.77
C LYS A 52 17.08 1.78 -14.16
N VAL A 53 17.95 0.80 -14.43
CA VAL A 53 17.91 0.04 -15.70
C VAL A 53 16.64 -0.81 -15.76
N ILE A 54 16.25 -1.47 -14.66
CA ILE A 54 15.01 -2.25 -14.61
C ILE A 54 13.78 -1.36 -14.89
N ILE A 55 13.72 -0.16 -14.31
CA ILE A 55 12.66 0.83 -14.60
C ILE A 55 12.65 1.20 -16.10
N ALA A 56 13.81 1.41 -16.71
CA ALA A 56 13.90 1.69 -18.15
C ALA A 56 13.37 0.52 -19.00
N ASN A 57 13.67 -0.72 -18.59
CA ASN A 57 13.13 -1.91 -19.24
C ASN A 57 11.59 -1.98 -19.12
N MET A 58 11.04 -1.69 -17.93
CA MET A 58 9.59 -1.65 -17.68
C MET A 58 8.89 -0.55 -18.50
N LEU A 59 9.51 0.62 -18.65
CA LEU A 59 8.99 1.69 -19.51
C LEU A 59 8.92 1.25 -20.97
N THR A 60 9.98 0.62 -21.47
CA THR A 60 10.05 0.12 -22.85
C THR A 60 8.94 -0.92 -23.09
N PHE A 61 8.82 -1.88 -22.18
CA PHE A 61 7.75 -2.88 -22.22
C PHE A 61 6.34 -2.25 -22.20
N THR A 62 6.17 -1.19 -21.42
CA THR A 62 4.90 -0.48 -21.30
C THR A 62 4.55 0.28 -22.57
N ALA A 63 5.54 0.94 -23.18
CA ALA A 63 5.37 1.62 -24.46
C ALA A 63 4.96 0.64 -25.56
N ASP A 64 5.64 -0.51 -25.66
CA ASP A 64 5.39 -1.53 -26.68
C ASP A 64 3.98 -2.15 -26.57
N ARG A 65 3.39 -2.16 -25.37
CA ARG A 65 2.09 -2.80 -25.09
C ARG A 65 0.97 -1.83 -24.71
N LYS A 66 1.19 -0.51 -24.81
CA LYS A 66 0.20 0.52 -24.44
C LYS A 66 -1.17 0.30 -25.10
N GLY A 67 -1.17 -0.12 -26.38
CA GLY A 67 -2.39 -0.43 -27.13
C GLY A 67 -3.13 -1.69 -26.67
N MET A 68 -2.43 -2.66 -26.06
CA MET A 68 -3.04 -3.91 -25.58
C MET A 68 -3.77 -3.72 -24.26
N TYR A 69 -3.25 -2.88 -23.36
CA TYR A 69 -3.81 -2.68 -22.01
C TYR A 69 -4.86 -1.59 -21.90
N ARG A 70 -5.32 -1.00 -23.04
CA ARG A 70 -6.32 0.08 -23.08
C ARG A 70 -6.05 1.19 -22.07
N ILE A 71 -4.78 1.58 -21.94
CA ILE A 71 -4.38 2.69 -21.07
C ILE A 71 -4.95 3.96 -21.69
N GLU A 72 -6.07 4.45 -21.15
CA GLU A 72 -6.68 5.70 -21.58
C GLU A 72 -5.82 6.89 -21.12
N GLY A 73 -5.56 7.82 -22.04
CA GLY A 73 -4.76 9.02 -21.78
C GLY A 73 -3.28 8.86 -22.14
N ASP A 74 -2.63 10.00 -22.35
CA ASP A 74 -1.20 10.06 -22.58
C ASP A 74 -0.49 10.22 -21.23
N ILE A 75 -0.20 9.09 -20.57
CA ILE A 75 0.61 9.08 -19.35
C ILE A 75 2.05 9.35 -19.75
N ASP A 76 2.63 10.43 -19.24
CA ASP A 76 4.02 10.76 -19.52
C ASP A 76 5.00 9.78 -18.84
N ASN A 77 6.21 9.71 -19.38
CA ASN A 77 7.23 8.78 -18.89
C ASN A 77 7.68 9.06 -17.45
N GLU A 78 7.65 10.31 -16.99
CA GLU A 78 8.05 10.62 -15.60
C GLU A 78 6.98 10.13 -14.61
N THR A 79 5.71 10.27 -14.96
CA THR A 79 4.60 9.68 -14.20
C THR A 79 4.71 8.15 -14.13
N LEU A 80 5.04 7.47 -15.25
CA LEU A 80 5.27 6.03 -15.25
C LEU A 80 6.48 5.62 -14.40
N LYS A 81 7.59 6.38 -14.46
CA LYS A 81 8.76 6.15 -13.58
C LYS A 81 8.41 6.27 -12.11
N ALA A 82 7.60 7.26 -11.74
CA ALA A 82 7.14 7.43 -10.37
C ALA A 82 6.32 6.21 -9.92
N PHE A 83 5.38 5.74 -10.75
CA PHE A 83 4.60 4.53 -10.46
C PHE A 83 5.47 3.28 -10.30
N PHE A 84 6.47 3.07 -11.17
CA PHE A 84 7.39 1.95 -11.05
C PHE A 84 8.28 2.06 -9.81
N SER A 85 8.69 3.27 -9.44
CA SER A 85 9.48 3.50 -8.22
C SER A 85 8.67 3.20 -6.97
N ASP A 86 7.40 3.62 -6.93
CA ASP A 86 6.47 3.29 -5.86
C ASP A 86 6.21 1.78 -5.77
N PHE A 87 6.05 1.12 -6.92
CA PHE A 87 5.91 -0.33 -6.99
C PHE A 87 7.14 -1.05 -6.42
N ILE A 88 8.36 -0.66 -6.81
CA ILE A 88 9.60 -1.24 -6.28
C ILE A 88 9.69 -1.03 -4.76
N LYS A 89 9.26 0.13 -4.26
CA LYS A 89 9.21 0.42 -2.81
C LYS A 89 8.20 -0.48 -2.08
N GLU A 90 7.00 -0.65 -2.63
CA GLU A 90 5.99 -1.58 -2.11
C GLU A 90 6.51 -3.02 -2.11
N ALA A 91 7.16 -3.44 -3.21
CA ALA A 91 7.76 -4.75 -3.37
C ALA A 91 8.88 -5.01 -2.35
N GLN A 92 9.79 -4.06 -2.20
CA GLN A 92 10.88 -4.13 -1.23
C GLN A 92 10.35 -4.18 0.21
N THR A 93 9.33 -3.39 0.51
CA THR A 93 8.68 -3.39 1.84
C THR A 93 8.02 -4.75 2.11
N SER A 94 7.34 -5.31 1.11
CA SER A 94 6.72 -6.63 1.19
C SER A 94 7.79 -7.70 1.43
N TRP A 95 8.84 -7.74 0.60
CA TRP A 95 9.98 -8.65 0.74
C TRP A 95 10.65 -8.54 2.12
N ALA A 96 11.00 -7.32 2.57
CA ALA A 96 11.69 -7.08 3.83
C ALA A 96 10.89 -7.48 5.09
N ARG A 97 9.57 -7.63 4.98
CA ARG A 97 8.74 -8.20 6.07
C ARG A 97 9.03 -9.68 6.26
N TYR A 98 9.23 -10.41 5.17
CA TYR A 98 9.48 -11.86 5.17
C TYR A 98 10.97 -12.22 5.19
N SER A 99 11.85 -11.24 4.96
CA SER A 99 13.30 -11.44 5.13
C SER A 99 13.65 -11.77 6.58
N ARG A 100 14.57 -12.73 6.72
CA ARG A 100 15.15 -13.16 8.00
C ARG A 100 15.92 -12.00 8.62
N ARG A 101 15.82 -11.84 9.94
CA ARG A 101 16.51 -10.80 10.69
C ARG A 101 17.39 -11.41 11.78
N ILE A 102 18.36 -10.66 12.23
CA ILE A 102 19.08 -10.97 13.47
C ILE A 102 18.15 -10.64 14.62
N ASN A 103 17.89 -11.62 15.49
CA ASN A 103 17.04 -11.45 16.67
C ASN A 103 17.82 -10.81 17.84
N LYS A 104 17.16 -10.61 18.97
CA LYS A 104 17.76 -9.96 20.15
C LYS A 104 18.95 -10.75 20.74
N ASP A 105 19.02 -12.04 20.44
CA ASP A 105 20.05 -12.96 20.92
C ASP A 105 21.18 -13.13 19.88
N ASP A 106 21.28 -12.21 18.92
CA ASP A 106 22.25 -12.19 17.82
C ASP A 106 22.18 -13.43 16.89
N ASN A 107 21.05 -14.16 16.94
CA ASN A 107 20.81 -15.32 16.10
C ASN A 107 20.01 -14.91 14.85
N LEU A 108 20.40 -15.45 13.69
CA LEU A 108 19.64 -15.26 12.47
C LEU A 108 18.34 -16.08 12.52
N GLU A 109 17.20 -15.41 12.58
CA GLU A 109 15.85 -16.01 12.52
C GLU A 109 15.79 -17.09 11.43
N SER A 110 15.11 -18.20 11.66
CA SER A 110 14.78 -19.17 10.62
C SER A 110 13.77 -18.61 9.62
N SER A 111 13.63 -19.25 8.45
CA SER A 111 12.61 -18.86 7.48
C SER A 111 11.17 -18.99 8.04
N GLN A 112 10.95 -19.92 8.96
CA GLN A 112 9.65 -20.12 9.60
C GLN A 112 9.33 -18.97 10.58
N GLU A 113 10.30 -18.58 11.41
CA GLU A 113 10.14 -17.45 12.34
C GLU A 113 9.90 -16.13 11.60
N ALA A 114 10.64 -15.88 10.51
CA ALA A 114 10.43 -14.68 9.69
C ALA A 114 9.03 -14.63 9.08
N LYS A 115 8.50 -15.79 8.66
CA LYS A 115 7.14 -15.93 8.15
C LYS A 115 6.10 -15.68 9.25
N GLU A 116 6.23 -16.33 10.40
CA GLU A 116 5.32 -16.16 11.53
C GLU A 116 5.25 -14.70 11.99
N ARG A 117 6.41 -14.03 12.08
CA ARG A 117 6.50 -12.60 12.39
C ARG A 117 5.76 -11.74 11.36
N ALA A 118 5.94 -12.02 10.08
CA ALA A 118 5.28 -11.27 9.01
C ALA A 118 3.76 -11.50 8.99
N ASP A 119 3.32 -12.74 9.22
CA ASP A 119 1.90 -13.10 9.26
C ASP A 119 1.22 -12.48 10.50
N GLN A 120 1.85 -12.53 11.68
CA GLN A 120 1.36 -11.82 12.88
C GLN A 120 1.22 -10.32 12.66
N TYR A 121 2.22 -9.69 12.03
CA TYR A 121 2.14 -8.27 11.69
C TYR A 121 0.99 -7.97 10.72
N SER A 122 0.77 -8.83 9.73
CA SER A 122 -0.31 -8.69 8.76
C SER A 122 -1.69 -8.74 9.44
N GLU A 123 -1.91 -9.67 10.35
CA GLU A 123 -3.16 -9.79 11.09
C GLU A 123 -3.39 -8.59 12.02
N LEU A 124 -2.37 -8.17 12.78
CA LEU A 124 -2.45 -6.97 13.62
C LEU A 124 -2.72 -5.70 12.79
N HIS A 125 -2.11 -5.60 11.61
CA HIS A 125 -2.32 -4.46 10.72
C HIS A 125 -3.73 -4.46 10.12
N LYS A 126 -4.25 -5.61 9.68
CA LYS A 126 -5.64 -5.73 9.20
C LYS A 126 -6.61 -5.31 10.28
N GLU A 127 -6.40 -5.78 11.51
CA GLU A 127 -7.24 -5.45 12.64
C GLU A 127 -7.19 -3.95 12.97
N SER A 128 -5.99 -3.38 13.04
CA SER A 128 -5.80 -1.94 13.22
C SER A 128 -6.50 -1.11 12.13
N CYS A 129 -6.36 -1.49 10.87
CA CYS A 129 -7.04 -0.85 9.75
C CYS A 129 -8.57 -0.98 9.85
N ARG A 130 -9.08 -2.14 10.26
CA ARG A 130 -10.51 -2.39 10.48
C ARG A 130 -11.06 -1.47 11.57
N ILE A 131 -10.38 -1.40 12.72
CA ILE A 131 -10.73 -0.52 13.83
C ILE A 131 -10.70 0.94 13.38
N ASN A 132 -9.63 1.36 12.72
CA ASN A 132 -9.48 2.76 12.33
C ASN A 132 -10.51 3.18 11.28
N GLY A 133 -10.80 2.31 10.29
CA GLY A 133 -11.86 2.52 9.33
C GLY A 133 -13.24 2.70 9.98
N ARG A 134 -13.54 1.91 11.04
CA ARG A 134 -14.78 2.07 11.81
C ARG A 134 -14.84 3.39 12.56
N LYS A 135 -13.75 3.77 13.21
CA LYS A 135 -13.63 5.05 13.90
C LYS A 135 -13.93 6.20 12.95
N HIS A 136 -13.32 6.20 11.76
CA HIS A 136 -13.60 7.19 10.72
C HIS A 136 -15.07 7.19 10.27
N ALA A 137 -15.65 6.02 9.98
CA ALA A 137 -17.04 5.92 9.55
C ALA A 137 -18.02 6.40 10.65
N LYS A 138 -17.75 6.07 11.91
CA LYS A 138 -18.56 6.49 13.07
C LYS A 138 -18.49 8.01 13.25
N LEU A 139 -17.30 8.62 13.14
CA LEU A 139 -17.14 10.07 13.17
C LEU A 139 -17.94 10.73 12.03
N ALA A 140 -17.80 10.23 10.80
CA ALA A 140 -18.50 10.77 9.64
C ALA A 140 -20.03 10.73 9.82
N ARG A 141 -20.57 9.60 10.29
CA ARG A 141 -22.00 9.47 10.62
C ARG A 141 -22.45 10.45 11.70
N ARG A 142 -21.65 10.64 12.76
CA ARG A 142 -21.97 11.58 13.85
C ARG A 142 -21.98 13.02 13.38
N LYS A 143 -20.97 13.44 12.59
CA LYS A 143 -20.93 14.78 11.98
C LYS A 143 -22.15 15.03 11.10
N LEU A 144 -22.48 14.07 10.23
CA LEU A 144 -23.66 14.15 9.38
C LEU A 144 -24.95 14.27 10.22
N GLY A 145 -25.07 13.49 11.29
CA GLY A 145 -26.23 13.53 12.19
C GLY A 145 -26.40 14.89 12.88
N VAL A 146 -25.31 15.49 13.38
CA VAL A 146 -25.35 16.83 13.99
C VAL A 146 -25.77 17.89 12.98
N SER A 147 -25.16 17.90 11.79
CA SER A 147 -25.54 18.85 10.73
C SER A 147 -26.98 18.67 10.27
N LEU A 148 -27.48 17.43 10.19
CA LEU A 148 -28.88 17.17 9.85
C LEU A 148 -29.81 17.72 10.94
N LEU A 149 -29.51 17.45 12.21
CA LEU A 149 -30.29 17.97 13.34
C LEU A 149 -30.35 19.50 13.30
N GLU A 150 -29.21 20.17 13.14
CA GLU A 150 -29.14 21.62 13.00
C GLU A 150 -30.04 22.15 11.86
N SER A 151 -30.00 21.49 10.69
CA SER A 151 -30.82 21.90 9.53
C SER A 151 -32.32 21.65 9.69
N THR A 152 -32.71 20.71 10.56
CA THR A 152 -34.11 20.32 10.77
C THR A 152 -34.78 21.01 11.95
N LEU A 153 -34.02 21.80 12.73
CA LEU A 153 -34.58 22.52 13.86
C LEU A 153 -35.62 23.57 13.40
N PRO A 154 -36.78 23.65 14.07
CA PRO A 154 -37.77 24.68 13.75
C PRO A 154 -37.23 26.08 14.10
N PRO A 155 -37.72 27.15 13.46
CA PRO A 155 -37.32 28.53 13.78
C PRO A 155 -37.57 28.94 15.24
N SER A 156 -38.47 28.24 15.93
CA SER A 156 -38.79 28.42 17.34
C SER A 156 -37.95 27.54 18.28
N ALA A 157 -36.92 26.85 17.78
CA ALA A 157 -36.07 25.99 18.58
C ALA A 157 -35.38 26.78 19.70
N SER A 158 -35.17 26.11 20.84
CA SER A 158 -34.51 26.72 21.99
C SER A 158 -33.06 27.09 21.64
N PRO A 159 -32.58 28.29 22.00
CA PRO A 159 -31.16 28.65 21.88
C PRO A 159 -30.23 27.68 22.61
N ILE A 160 -30.74 27.01 23.65
CA ILE A 160 -30.01 25.98 24.41
C ILE A 160 -29.75 24.75 23.53
N ASP A 161 -30.70 24.34 22.70
CA ASP A 161 -30.54 23.15 21.84
C ASP A 161 -29.53 23.41 20.72
N LEU A 162 -29.56 24.61 20.12
CA LEU A 162 -28.53 25.06 19.18
C LEU A 162 -27.13 25.07 19.82
N THR A 163 -27.03 25.58 21.05
CA THR A 163 -25.76 25.60 21.79
C THR A 163 -25.22 24.20 22.03
N LYS A 164 -26.08 23.24 22.40
CA LYS A 164 -25.69 21.84 22.59
C LYS A 164 -25.19 21.20 21.30
N LEU A 165 -25.82 21.46 20.16
CA LEU A 165 -25.39 20.93 18.87
C LEU A 165 -24.02 21.50 18.47
N HIS A 166 -23.81 22.82 18.60
CA HIS A 166 -22.50 23.43 18.36
C HIS A 166 -21.40 22.88 19.28
N GLN A 167 -21.68 22.70 20.57
CA GLN A 167 -20.73 22.08 21.51
C GLN A 167 -20.43 20.64 21.11
N THR A 168 -21.44 19.88 20.68
CA THR A 168 -21.26 18.51 20.19
C THR A 168 -20.37 18.49 18.95
N GLN A 169 -20.59 19.41 18.00
CA GLN A 169 -19.76 19.54 16.80
C GLN A 169 -18.30 19.85 17.17
N GLN A 170 -18.06 20.80 18.07
CA GLN A 170 -16.72 21.13 18.56
C GLN A 170 -16.03 19.93 19.22
N VAL A 171 -16.75 19.15 20.01
CA VAL A 171 -16.21 17.93 20.64
C VAL A 171 -15.85 16.90 19.57
N LEU A 172 -16.70 16.68 18.56
CA LEU A 172 -16.42 15.76 17.45
C LEU A 172 -15.19 16.20 16.64
N ASP A 173 -15.03 17.51 16.41
CA ASP A 173 -13.88 18.06 15.69
C ASP A 173 -12.59 17.95 16.50
N SER A 174 -12.66 18.20 17.82
CA SER A 174 -11.50 18.12 18.71
C SER A 174 -11.01 16.69 18.91
N LEU A 175 -11.94 15.74 19.09
CA LEU A 175 -11.60 14.34 19.33
C LEU A 175 -11.30 13.57 18.05
N GLY A 176 -11.84 14.01 16.92
CA GLY A 176 -11.68 13.35 15.63
C GLY A 176 -12.08 11.87 15.67
N HIS A 177 -11.40 11.05 14.88
CA HIS A 177 -11.67 9.62 14.80
C HIS A 177 -11.13 8.88 16.04
N GLU A 178 -10.11 9.42 16.71
CA GLU A 178 -9.51 8.76 17.87
C GLU A 178 -10.41 8.72 19.10
N GLY A 179 -11.28 9.71 19.28
CA GLY A 179 -12.32 9.67 20.32
C GLY A 179 -13.53 8.79 20.00
N MET A 180 -13.52 8.05 18.89
CA MET A 180 -14.59 7.11 18.57
C MET A 180 -14.31 5.74 19.22
N SER A 181 -15.29 5.19 19.94
CA SER A 181 -15.21 3.82 20.49
C SER A 181 -14.99 2.79 19.38
N SER A 182 -14.12 1.81 19.66
CA SER A 182 -13.77 0.68 18.80
C SER A 182 -14.73 -0.52 18.90
N GLU A 183 -15.74 -0.48 19.79
CA GLU A 183 -16.58 -1.64 20.11
C GLU A 183 -17.22 -2.32 18.89
N GLU A 184 -17.25 -3.65 18.92
CA GLU A 184 -17.69 -4.61 17.89
C GLU A 184 -19.21 -4.87 17.88
N SER A 185 -20.03 -3.96 18.38
CA SER A 185 -21.44 -4.27 18.70
C SER A 185 -22.43 -4.25 17.53
N ASP A 186 -21.99 -4.07 16.29
CA ASP A 186 -22.91 -3.96 15.15
C ASP A 186 -22.71 -5.14 14.19
N ASN A 187 -23.70 -6.04 14.14
CA ASN A 187 -23.79 -7.26 13.31
C ASN A 187 -23.15 -7.10 11.90
N GLU A 188 -22.05 -7.80 11.69
CA GLU A 188 -21.28 -7.76 10.44
C GLU A 188 -21.79 -8.80 9.44
N GLY A 189 -22.83 -8.44 8.70
CA GLY A 189 -23.05 -9.02 7.38
C GLY A 189 -21.90 -8.59 6.47
N GLY A 190 -20.89 -9.46 6.31
CA GLY A 190 -19.70 -9.18 5.50
C GLY A 190 -20.05 -8.86 4.06
N PHE A 191 -19.88 -7.60 3.65
CA PHE A 191 -19.95 -7.24 2.24
C PHE A 191 -18.69 -7.72 1.52
N ARG A 192 -18.87 -8.59 0.52
CA ARG A 192 -17.83 -8.87 -0.48
C ARG A 192 -17.57 -7.60 -1.28
N VAL A 193 -16.56 -6.84 -0.89
CA VAL A 193 -16.05 -5.71 -1.68
C VAL A 193 -15.44 -6.28 -2.95
N THR A 194 -16.15 -6.14 -4.06
CA THR A 194 -15.60 -6.42 -5.38
C THR A 194 -14.86 -5.16 -5.80
N ILE A 195 -13.52 -5.21 -5.90
CA ILE A 195 -12.70 -4.06 -6.31
C ILE A 195 -13.06 -3.75 -7.77
N PRO A 196 -13.68 -2.59 -8.07
CA PRO A 196 -14.05 -2.24 -9.44
C PRO A 196 -12.81 -2.16 -10.34
N HIS A 197 -12.95 -2.57 -11.59
CA HIS A 197 -11.83 -2.65 -12.55
C HIS A 197 -11.01 -1.34 -12.67
N TYR A 198 -11.65 -0.18 -12.56
CA TYR A 198 -11.00 1.13 -12.64
C TYR A 198 -10.20 1.53 -11.38
N ARG A 199 -10.39 0.84 -10.24
CA ARG A 199 -9.57 1.01 -9.04
C ARG A 199 -8.35 0.08 -9.01
N ARG A 200 -8.25 -0.85 -9.95
CA ARG A 200 -7.00 -1.59 -10.17
C ARG A 200 -6.04 -0.59 -10.80
N ARG A 201 -4.91 -0.29 -10.12
CA ARG A 201 -3.87 0.55 -10.72
C ARG A 201 -3.56 -0.05 -12.08
N ILE A 202 -3.68 0.73 -13.15
CA ILE A 202 -3.51 0.29 -14.56
C ILE A 202 -2.20 -0.49 -14.73
N VAL A 203 -1.16 -0.08 -13.99
CA VAL A 203 0.16 -0.70 -13.94
C VAL A 203 0.16 -2.10 -13.32
N SER A 204 -0.74 -2.41 -12.38
CA SER A 204 -0.78 -3.72 -11.73
C SER A 204 -1.00 -4.85 -12.73
N GLN A 205 -1.97 -4.73 -13.65
CA GLN A 205 -2.22 -5.78 -14.66
C GLN A 205 -1.05 -5.96 -15.64
N MET A 206 -0.26 -4.91 -15.87
CA MET A 206 0.96 -5.02 -16.70
C MET A 206 2.09 -5.70 -15.95
N MET A 207 2.19 -5.47 -14.64
CA MET A 207 3.18 -6.11 -13.78
C MET A 207 2.94 -7.61 -13.60
N SER A 208 1.68 -8.10 -13.62
CA SER A 208 1.45 -9.56 -13.58
C SER A 208 1.99 -10.30 -14.79
N ASP A 209 2.09 -9.61 -15.93
CA ASP A 209 2.59 -10.20 -17.17
C ASP A 209 4.13 -10.14 -17.26
N LEU A 210 4.79 -9.53 -16.26
CA LEU A 210 6.24 -9.44 -16.11
C LEU A 210 6.80 -10.48 -15.11
N ASP A 211 5.95 -11.13 -14.30
CA ASP A 211 6.28 -12.19 -13.32
C ASP A 211 6.45 -13.60 -13.94
#